data_AF-A0A222B867-F1
#
_entry.id   AF-A0A222B867-F1
#
_cell.length_a   1.000
_cell.length_b   1.000
_cell.length_c   1.000
_cell.angle_alpha   90.00
_cell.angle_beta   90.00
_cell.angle_gamma   90.00
#
_symmetry.space_group_name_H-M   'P 1'
#
loop_
_entity.id
_entity.type
_entity.pdbx_description
1 polymer ?
#
loop_
_entity_poly.entity_id
_entity_poly.type
_entity_poly.pdbx_seq_one_letter_code
_entity_poly.pdbx_strand_id
1 'polypeptide(L)'
;MSFGQPCDEFPLSSLPPLIRDAVIEAQQITQAPLGLVAASALGAVSLVCQNLIDVCRLNTLRGPVSLFFLTLAESGERKTAVDKLLMKPLYQQEMQLYSRYKSELAVWKNKEELLKAQKKALLSKLNKELRKGADESETLRQLEVLQKNSAEEPVRYKFIFNDATTAAIKNQLCGKWRSVGIMSDEAGIIFDGYTLSELPFINKMWDGSVLSVDRKNEPEQMIENARMTLSLMVQPGLFDRYMERKGSVARDSGFLARCLISKPATTQGKRFINGAVIPGGSLTAFHERLMELARGSIEKSSEDERYCLHFSPEAQKIFIEHYNVLEQDLSPSGPLSPFRGHVSKKNRKHCKNCSVISVFQLW
;
A
#
# COMPACT_ATOMS: atom_id res chain seq x y z
N MET A 1 2.18 37.15 -8.05
CA MET A 1 1.41 37.54 -6.85
C MET A 1 0.28 36.54 -6.65
N SER A 2 0.22 35.93 -5.47
CA SER A 2 -0.97 35.32 -4.87
C SER A 2 -0.70 35.28 -3.36
N PHE A 3 -0.66 36.46 -2.76
CA PHE A 3 -0.73 36.60 -1.31
C PHE A 3 -2.18 36.38 -0.90
N GLY A 4 -2.43 35.46 0.03
CA GLY A 4 -3.59 35.57 0.91
C GLY A 4 -4.87 34.78 0.58
N GLN A 5 -4.80 33.63 -0.10
CA GLN A 5 -5.88 32.65 0.07
C GLN A 5 -5.60 31.90 1.38
N PRO A 6 -6.45 31.98 2.41
CA PRO A 6 -6.29 31.15 3.60
C PRO A 6 -6.28 29.69 3.15
N CYS A 7 -5.27 28.93 3.61
CA CYS A 7 -5.25 27.50 3.36
C CYS A 7 -6.44 26.91 4.11
N ASP A 8 -7.41 26.34 3.39
CA ASP A 8 -8.58 25.73 4.03
C ASP A 8 -8.12 24.73 5.09
N GLU A 9 -8.67 24.87 6.31
CA GLU A 9 -8.38 23.94 7.38
C GLU A 9 -8.88 22.55 7.00
N PHE A 10 -8.11 21.52 7.39
CA PHE A 10 -8.51 20.15 7.14
C PHE A 10 -9.84 19.85 7.86
N PRO A 11 -10.84 19.24 7.19
CA PRO A 11 -12.19 19.06 7.76
C PRO A 11 -12.22 17.91 8.79
N LEU A 12 -11.75 18.18 10.01
CA LEU A 12 -11.73 17.21 11.11
C LEU A 12 -13.09 16.63 11.44
N SER A 13 -14.16 17.42 11.32
CA SER A 13 -15.53 16.98 11.59
C SER A 13 -16.00 15.86 10.64
N SER A 14 -15.37 15.73 9.48
CA SER A 14 -15.67 14.67 8.49
C SER A 14 -14.98 13.34 8.80
N LEU A 15 -14.01 13.31 9.73
CA LEU A 15 -13.38 12.07 10.16
C LEU A 15 -14.22 11.38 11.25
N PRO A 16 -14.40 10.06 11.19
CA PRO A 16 -15.02 9.32 12.28
C PRO A 16 -14.21 9.41 13.58
N PRO A 17 -14.85 9.22 14.75
CA PRO A 17 -14.25 9.46 16.05
C PRO A 17 -12.88 8.79 16.25
N LEU A 18 -12.73 7.52 15.88
CA LEU A 18 -11.48 6.79 16.14
C LEU A 18 -10.29 7.40 15.39
N ILE A 19 -10.47 7.77 14.12
CA ILE A 19 -9.42 8.39 13.32
C ILE A 19 -9.25 9.86 13.74
N ARG A 20 -10.35 10.59 13.92
CA ARG A 20 -10.36 12.01 14.28
C ARG A 20 -9.61 12.26 15.59
N ASP A 21 -9.94 11.51 16.62
CA ASP A 21 -9.42 11.74 17.97
C ASP A 21 -7.93 11.36 18.03
N ALA A 22 -7.51 10.34 17.29
CA ALA A 22 -6.09 10.00 17.11
C ALA A 22 -5.32 11.06 16.31
N VAL A 23 -5.93 11.64 15.27
CA VAL A 23 -5.32 12.75 14.50
C VAL A 23 -5.17 14.00 15.37
N ILE A 24 -6.18 14.34 16.18
CA ILE A 24 -6.10 15.45 17.13
C ILE A 24 -4.97 15.22 18.14
N GLU A 25 -4.92 14.03 18.75
CA GLU A 25 -3.90 13.69 19.72
C GLU A 25 -2.48 13.71 19.10
N ALA A 26 -2.31 13.11 17.92
CA ALA A 26 -1.03 13.16 17.19
C ALA A 26 -0.63 14.59 16.82
N GLN A 27 -1.59 15.44 16.43
CA GLN A 27 -1.35 16.84 16.13
C GLN A 27 -0.92 17.60 17.39
N GLN A 28 -1.54 17.35 18.54
CA GLN A 28 -1.15 17.96 19.81
C GLN A 28 0.27 17.57 20.21
N ILE A 29 0.64 16.28 20.10
CA ILE A 29 1.97 15.77 20.46
C ILE A 29 3.05 16.33 19.53
N THR A 30 2.83 16.25 18.22
CA THR A 30 3.86 16.59 17.21
C THR A 30 3.88 18.06 16.86
N GLN A 31 2.78 18.77 17.10
CA GLN A 31 2.52 20.14 16.65
C GLN A 31 2.66 20.28 15.12
N ALA A 32 2.52 19.19 14.36
CA ALA A 32 2.62 19.18 12.90
C ALA A 32 1.36 19.78 12.24
N PRO A 33 1.42 20.17 10.96
CA PRO A 33 0.23 20.60 10.22
C PRO A 33 -0.86 19.52 10.23
N LEU A 34 -2.08 19.92 10.55
CA LEU A 34 -3.20 19.00 10.72
C LEU A 34 -3.47 18.13 9.49
N GLY A 35 -3.43 18.72 8.29
CA GLY A 35 -3.62 17.99 7.04
C GLY A 35 -2.53 16.93 6.79
N LEU A 36 -1.31 17.15 7.28
CA LEU A 36 -0.22 16.18 7.20
C LEU A 36 -0.48 15.01 8.13
N VAL A 37 -0.93 15.27 9.36
CA VAL A 37 -1.28 14.22 10.33
C VAL A 37 -2.43 13.37 9.82
N ALA A 38 -3.49 14.01 9.30
CA ALA A 38 -4.64 13.32 8.76
C ALA A 38 -4.30 12.46 7.52
N ALA A 39 -3.50 12.99 6.58
CA ALA A 39 -3.05 12.23 5.42
C ALA A 39 -2.20 11.02 5.82
N SER A 40 -1.32 11.17 6.81
CA SER A 40 -0.50 10.07 7.35
C SER A 40 -1.37 8.97 7.99
N ALA A 41 -2.33 9.36 8.83
CA ALA A 41 -3.24 8.42 9.48
C ALA A 41 -4.10 7.66 8.46
N LEU A 42 -4.66 8.35 7.46
CA LEU A 42 -5.43 7.71 6.38
C LEU A 42 -4.55 6.81 5.49
N GLY A 43 -3.27 7.15 5.29
CA GLY A 43 -2.30 6.27 4.63
C GLY A 43 -2.09 4.96 5.39
N ALA A 44 -1.93 5.03 6.72
CA ALA A 44 -1.82 3.85 7.59
C ALA A 44 -3.10 2.99 7.53
N VAL A 45 -4.27 3.62 7.61
CA VAL A 45 -5.57 2.96 7.50
C VAL A 45 -5.74 2.26 6.15
N SER A 46 -5.38 2.94 5.05
CA SER A 46 -5.38 2.36 3.70
C SER A 46 -4.52 1.10 3.62
N LEU A 47 -3.31 1.15 4.19
CA LEU A 47 -2.35 0.04 4.16
C LEU A 47 -2.90 -1.23 4.85
N VAL A 48 -3.53 -1.09 6.02
CA VAL A 48 -4.05 -2.26 6.76
C VAL A 48 -5.38 -2.77 6.18
N CYS A 49 -6.20 -1.89 5.61
CA CYS A 49 -7.51 -2.27 5.06
C CYS A 49 -7.39 -2.92 3.68
N GLN A 50 -6.44 -2.49 2.84
CA GLN A 50 -6.45 -2.83 1.41
C GLN A 50 -6.39 -4.33 1.11
N ASN A 51 -5.82 -5.15 2.01
CA ASN A 51 -5.76 -6.60 1.81
C ASN A 51 -7.04 -7.32 2.22
N LEU A 52 -7.90 -6.68 3.00
CA LEU A 52 -9.11 -7.31 3.56
C LEU A 52 -10.33 -7.12 2.66
N ILE A 53 -10.37 -6.00 1.92
CA ILE A 53 -11.59 -5.53 1.26
C ILE A 53 -11.36 -5.07 -0.17
N ASP A 54 -12.43 -5.17 -0.95
CA ASP A 54 -12.66 -4.46 -2.20
C ASP A 54 -13.92 -3.61 -2.08
N VAL A 55 -14.15 -2.72 -3.05
CA VAL A 55 -15.39 -1.97 -3.17
C VAL A 55 -16.04 -2.21 -4.54
N CYS A 56 -17.33 -2.51 -4.53
CA CYS A 56 -18.15 -2.63 -5.74
C CYS A 56 -18.97 -1.36 -5.95
N ARG A 57 -18.69 -0.66 -7.05
CA ARG A 57 -19.47 0.52 -7.46
C ARG A 57 -20.50 0.10 -8.50
N LEU A 58 -21.69 0.67 -8.45
CA LEU A 58 -22.75 0.40 -9.43
C LEU A 58 -23.03 -1.11 -9.60
N ASN A 59 -22.91 -1.88 -8.51
CA ASN A 59 -23.11 -3.33 -8.42
C ASN A 59 -22.17 -4.24 -9.23
N THR A 60 -21.44 -3.72 -10.21
CA THR A 60 -20.59 -4.53 -11.10
C THR A 60 -19.11 -4.13 -11.07
N LEU A 61 -18.79 -2.90 -10.68
CA LEU A 61 -17.44 -2.35 -10.77
C LEU A 61 -16.65 -2.58 -9.48
N ARG A 62 -16.29 -3.84 -9.24
CA ARG A 62 -15.36 -4.25 -8.17
C ARG A 62 -13.96 -3.68 -8.42
N GLY A 63 -13.30 -3.22 -7.36
CA GLY A 63 -11.91 -2.77 -7.44
C GLY A 63 -11.27 -2.55 -6.08
N PRO A 64 -9.94 -2.32 -6.06
CA PRO A 64 -9.18 -2.19 -4.82
C PRO A 64 -9.50 -0.87 -4.11
N VAL A 65 -9.33 -0.88 -2.79
CA VAL A 65 -9.53 0.31 -1.93
C VAL A 65 -8.25 1.11 -1.69
N SER A 66 -7.11 0.70 -2.24
CA SER A 66 -5.82 1.34 -1.98
C SER A 66 -5.76 2.81 -2.41
N LEU A 67 -5.21 3.66 -1.54
CA LEU A 67 -5.13 5.10 -1.70
C LEU A 67 -3.69 5.58 -1.93
N PHE A 68 -3.57 6.65 -2.71
CA PHE A 68 -2.29 7.33 -2.97
C PHE A 68 -2.33 8.73 -2.36
N PHE A 69 -1.62 8.96 -1.27
CA PHE A 69 -1.44 10.26 -0.64
C PHE A 69 -0.10 10.87 -1.04
N LEU A 70 -0.13 12.15 -1.38
CA LEU A 70 1.06 12.95 -1.64
C LEU A 70 0.96 14.28 -0.87
N THR A 71 1.76 14.41 0.18
CA THR A 71 1.71 15.55 1.10
C THR A 71 2.96 16.41 0.94
N LEU A 72 2.78 17.66 0.53
CA LEU A 72 3.83 18.65 0.43
C LEU A 72 4.00 19.36 1.77
N ALA A 73 5.19 19.23 2.38
CA ALA A 73 5.50 19.90 3.65
C ALA A 73 6.98 20.26 3.77
N GLU A 74 7.26 21.44 4.30
CA GLU A 74 8.61 21.98 4.45
C GLU A 74 9.50 21.11 5.35
N SER A 75 10.82 21.30 5.23
CA SER A 75 11.75 20.72 6.20
C SER A 75 11.44 21.25 7.61
N GLY A 76 11.47 20.37 8.62
CA GLY A 76 11.11 20.73 10.00
C GLY A 76 9.59 20.77 10.30
N GLU A 77 8.70 20.40 9.37
CA GLU A 77 7.25 20.24 9.63
C GLU A 77 6.89 18.94 10.37
N ARG A 78 7.88 18.28 11.01
CA ARG A 78 7.67 17.09 11.84
C ARG A 78 7.11 15.87 11.09
N LYS A 79 7.28 15.79 9.76
CA LYS A 79 6.95 14.62 8.90
C LYS A 79 7.32 13.28 9.55
N THR A 80 8.61 13.10 9.84
CA THR A 80 9.17 11.90 10.48
C THR A 80 8.59 11.61 11.85
N ALA A 81 8.30 12.64 12.64
CA ALA A 81 7.74 12.45 13.98
C ALA A 81 6.30 11.93 13.89
N VAL A 82 5.52 12.45 12.95
CA VAL A 82 4.14 12.00 12.69
C VAL A 82 4.12 10.57 12.13
N ASP A 83 4.97 10.28 11.14
CA ASP A 83 5.09 8.93 10.59
C ASP A 83 5.44 7.92 11.68
N LYS A 84 6.53 8.17 12.43
CA LYS A 84 6.94 7.30 13.54
C LYS A 84 5.87 7.14 14.61
N LEU A 85 5.10 8.20 14.91
CA LEU A 85 4.08 8.15 15.94
C LEU A 85 2.92 7.24 15.52
N LEU A 86 2.37 7.43 14.33
CA LEU A 86 1.18 6.73 13.84
C LEU A 86 1.48 5.31 13.33
N MET A 87 2.65 5.10 12.73
CA MET A 87 3.06 3.82 12.12
C MET A 87 3.85 2.91 13.06
N LYS A 88 4.19 3.38 14.28
CA LYS A 88 4.98 2.64 15.28
C LYS A 88 4.61 1.15 15.39
N PRO A 89 3.34 0.77 15.61
CA PRO A 89 3.00 -0.64 15.80
C PRO A 89 3.22 -1.47 14.53
N LEU A 90 3.02 -0.90 13.34
CA LEU A 90 3.25 -1.58 12.07
C LEU A 90 4.74 -1.83 11.81
N TYR A 91 5.61 -0.86 12.12
CA TYR A 91 7.06 -1.06 12.05
C TYR A 91 7.55 -2.15 13.02
N GLN A 92 7.01 -2.16 14.24
CA GLN A 92 7.32 -3.20 15.23
C GLN A 92 6.87 -4.58 14.76
N GLN A 93 5.67 -4.68 14.19
CA GLN A 93 5.15 -5.94 13.66
C GLN A 93 6.00 -6.46 12.49
N GLU A 94 6.37 -5.60 11.54
CA GLU A 94 7.20 -6.02 10.40
C GLU A 94 8.58 -6.52 10.86
N MET A 95 9.17 -5.91 11.89
CA MET A 95 10.43 -6.38 12.49
C MET A 95 10.30 -7.78 13.10
N GLN A 96 9.19 -8.05 13.81
CA GLN A 96 8.90 -9.36 14.39
C GLN A 96 8.68 -10.42 13.30
N LEU A 97 7.87 -10.09 12.30
CA LEU A 97 7.60 -10.97 11.16
C LEU A 97 8.88 -11.28 10.37
N TYR A 98 9.75 -10.29 10.18
CA TYR A 98 11.01 -10.50 9.48
C TYR A 98 11.98 -11.40 10.27
N SER A 99 12.02 -11.24 11.59
CA SER A 99 12.83 -12.11 12.48
C SER A 99 12.35 -13.56 12.40
N ARG A 100 11.03 -13.77 12.47
CA ARG A 100 10.41 -15.08 12.30
C ARG A 100 10.70 -15.68 10.91
N TYR A 101 10.49 -14.91 9.86
CA TYR A 101 10.77 -15.31 8.48
C TYR A 101 12.23 -15.74 8.29
N LYS A 102 13.21 -15.01 8.86
CA LYS A 102 14.63 -15.40 8.77
C LYS A 102 14.90 -16.78 9.39
N SER A 103 14.34 -17.03 10.57
CA SER A 103 14.49 -18.32 11.25
C SER A 103 13.86 -19.45 10.45
N GLU A 104 12.63 -19.25 9.95
CA GLU A 104 11.93 -20.22 9.11
C GLU A 104 12.66 -20.47 7.78
N LEU A 105 13.20 -19.42 7.16
CA LEU A 105 13.96 -19.51 5.91
C LEU A 105 15.25 -20.30 6.07
N ALA A 106 15.97 -20.14 7.19
CA ALA A 106 17.16 -20.94 7.46
C ALA A 106 16.84 -22.43 7.60
N VAL A 107 15.77 -22.76 8.34
CA VAL A 107 15.29 -24.15 8.47
C VAL A 107 14.86 -24.71 7.11
N TRP A 108 14.14 -23.92 6.31
CA TRP A 108 13.69 -24.33 4.99
C TRP A 108 14.88 -24.57 4.04
N LYS A 109 15.87 -23.67 3.98
CA LYS A 109 17.07 -23.82 3.14
C LYS A 109 17.84 -25.10 3.47
N ASN A 110 18.05 -25.39 4.75
CA ASN A 110 18.73 -26.62 5.17
C ASN A 110 17.96 -27.87 4.71
N LYS A 111 16.63 -27.87 4.82
CA LYS A 111 15.78 -28.96 4.32
C LYS A 111 15.86 -29.06 2.81
N GLU A 112 15.81 -27.94 2.09
CA GLU A 112 15.86 -27.89 0.64
C GLU A 112 17.21 -28.43 0.10
N GLU A 113 18.33 -28.08 0.74
CA GLU A 113 19.65 -28.62 0.42
C GLU A 113 19.74 -30.13 0.63
N LEU A 114 19.20 -30.64 1.75
CA LEU A 114 19.13 -32.08 2.01
C LEU A 114 18.28 -32.80 0.95
N LEU A 115 17.12 -32.26 0.61
CA LEU A 115 16.25 -32.81 -0.43
C LEU A 115 16.93 -32.78 -1.81
N LYS A 116 17.66 -31.71 -2.15
CA LYS A 116 18.47 -31.62 -3.38
C LYS A 116 19.56 -32.70 -3.42
N ALA A 117 20.26 -32.92 -2.31
CA ALA A 117 21.29 -33.95 -2.21
C ALA A 117 20.69 -35.36 -2.36
N GLN A 118 19.59 -35.65 -1.67
CA GLN A 118 18.84 -36.91 -1.78
C GLN A 118 18.34 -37.14 -3.21
N LYS A 119 17.77 -36.12 -3.85
CA LYS A 119 17.30 -36.17 -5.25
C LYS A 119 18.44 -36.50 -6.19
N LYS A 120 19.60 -35.86 -6.02
CA LYS A 120 20.80 -36.13 -6.84
C LYS A 120 21.30 -37.56 -6.67
N ALA A 121 21.31 -38.08 -5.44
CA ALA A 121 21.72 -39.45 -5.16
C ALA A 121 20.76 -40.47 -5.81
N LEU A 122 19.45 -40.28 -5.66
CA LEU A 122 18.43 -41.15 -6.26
C LEU A 122 18.46 -41.09 -7.80
N LEU A 123 18.63 -39.92 -8.41
CA LEU A 123 18.80 -39.79 -9.86
C LEU A 123 20.06 -40.50 -10.36
N SER A 124 21.16 -40.46 -9.59
CA SER A 124 22.37 -41.21 -9.91
C SER A 124 22.15 -42.72 -9.83
N LYS A 125 21.40 -43.19 -8.81
CA LYS A 125 21.02 -44.60 -8.65
C LYS A 125 20.13 -45.07 -9.80
N LEU A 126 19.09 -44.31 -10.14
CA LEU A 126 18.18 -44.57 -11.26
C LEU A 126 18.94 -44.73 -12.58
N ASN A 127 19.86 -43.80 -12.87
CA ASN A 127 20.70 -43.89 -14.08
C ASN A 127 21.57 -45.15 -14.14
N LYS A 128 22.00 -45.70 -12.99
CA LYS A 128 22.76 -46.96 -12.95
C LYS A 128 21.86 -48.18 -13.16
N GLU A 129 20.65 -48.18 -12.60
CA GLU A 129 19.65 -49.24 -12.77
C GLU A 129 19.22 -49.34 -14.24
N LEU A 130 18.89 -48.21 -14.86
CA LEU A 130 18.52 -48.12 -16.28
C LEU A 130 19.61 -48.67 -17.22
N ARG A 131 20.89 -48.36 -16.95
CA ARG A 131 22.01 -48.88 -17.76
C ARG A 131 22.21 -50.39 -17.63
N LYS A 132 21.83 -50.96 -16.49
CA LYS A 132 21.99 -52.38 -16.19
C LYS A 132 20.74 -53.20 -16.53
N GLY A 133 19.64 -52.57 -16.93
CA GLY A 133 18.34 -53.23 -17.10
C GLY A 133 17.81 -53.83 -15.80
N ALA A 134 18.17 -53.25 -14.65
CA ALA A 134 17.71 -53.68 -13.34
C ALA A 134 16.37 -53.00 -12.99
N ASP A 135 15.57 -53.63 -12.14
CA ASP A 135 14.30 -53.08 -11.66
C ASP A 135 14.48 -51.72 -10.96
N GLU A 136 13.86 -50.69 -11.52
CA GLU A 136 13.90 -49.30 -11.07
C GLU A 136 12.72 -48.88 -10.19
N SER A 137 11.74 -49.77 -9.99
CA SER A 137 10.45 -49.48 -9.36
C SER A 137 10.57 -48.79 -8.00
N GLU A 138 11.49 -49.29 -7.15
CA GLU A 138 11.71 -48.76 -5.80
C GLU A 138 12.37 -47.37 -5.83
N THR A 139 13.33 -47.14 -6.73
CA THR A 139 14.00 -45.85 -6.85
C THR A 139 13.05 -44.77 -7.37
N LEU A 140 12.15 -45.13 -8.31
CA LEU A 140 11.07 -44.25 -8.77
C LEU A 140 10.10 -43.90 -7.63
N ARG A 141 9.68 -44.87 -6.83
CA ARG A 141 8.82 -44.64 -5.66
C ARG A 141 9.47 -43.68 -4.64
N GLN A 142 10.76 -43.85 -4.37
CA GLN A 142 11.51 -42.95 -3.48
C GLN A 142 11.60 -41.53 -4.04
N LEU A 143 11.78 -41.37 -5.35
CA LEU A 143 11.76 -40.05 -6.01
C LEU A 143 10.38 -39.38 -5.93
N GLU A 144 9.29 -40.12 -6.10
CA GLU A 144 7.93 -39.59 -5.95
C GLU A 144 7.65 -39.13 -4.52
N VAL A 145 8.03 -39.93 -3.52
CA VAL A 145 7.90 -39.56 -2.10
C VAL A 145 8.71 -38.30 -1.80
N LEU A 146 9.94 -38.22 -2.32
CA LEU A 146 10.80 -37.06 -2.14
C LEU A 146 10.23 -35.79 -2.77
N GLN A 147 9.62 -35.89 -3.95
CA GLN A 147 8.93 -34.78 -4.61
C GLN A 147 7.73 -34.30 -3.80
N LYS A 148 6.94 -35.22 -3.24
CA LYS A 148 5.79 -34.89 -2.37
C LYS A 148 6.21 -34.26 -1.04
N ASN A 149 7.41 -34.59 -0.54
CA ASN A 149 7.96 -34.04 0.70
C ASN A 149 8.67 -32.68 0.52
N SER A 150 8.54 -32.02 -0.63
CA SER A 150 9.11 -30.68 -0.83
C SER A 150 8.49 -29.70 0.17
N ALA A 151 9.32 -29.08 1.01
CA ALA A 151 8.87 -28.09 1.97
C ALA A 151 8.45 -26.79 1.25
N GLU A 152 7.34 -26.19 1.67
CA GLU A 152 6.96 -24.87 1.18
C GLU A 152 7.91 -23.79 1.69
N GLU A 153 8.33 -22.89 0.81
CA GLU A 153 9.12 -21.72 1.19
C GLU A 153 8.29 -20.83 2.14
N PRO A 154 8.88 -20.38 3.27
CA PRO A 154 8.16 -19.52 4.20
C PRO A 154 7.76 -18.20 3.54
N VAL A 155 6.61 -17.66 3.95
CA VAL A 155 6.08 -16.42 3.38
C VAL A 155 6.73 -15.21 4.03
N ARG A 156 7.27 -14.31 3.21
CA ARG A 156 7.72 -13.01 3.66
C ARG A 156 6.58 -12.01 3.68
N TYR A 157 6.04 -11.72 4.86
CA TYR A 157 5.06 -10.65 5.07
C TYR A 157 5.76 -9.29 5.21
N LYS A 158 5.90 -8.58 4.08
CA LYS A 158 6.46 -7.23 4.05
C LYS A 158 5.38 -6.23 3.64
N PHE A 159 5.02 -5.35 4.56
CA PHE A 159 3.99 -4.33 4.37
C PHE A 159 4.59 -3.07 3.77
N ILE A 160 5.75 -2.62 4.25
CA ILE A 160 6.22 -1.25 4.01
C ILE A 160 7.49 -1.23 3.16
N PHE A 161 7.47 -0.40 2.12
CA PHE A 161 8.63 -0.03 1.32
C PHE A 161 8.88 1.48 1.47
N ASN A 162 10.05 1.85 1.95
CA ASN A 162 10.48 3.24 2.14
C ASN A 162 11.52 3.69 1.11
N ASP A 163 12.34 2.77 0.62
CA ASP A 163 13.26 2.92 -0.50
C ASP A 163 13.47 1.54 -1.15
N ALA A 164 12.87 1.31 -2.32
CA ALA A 164 13.01 0.05 -3.04
C ALA A 164 12.84 0.20 -4.54
N THR A 165 13.56 -0.63 -5.29
CA THR A 165 13.43 -0.68 -6.74
C THR A 165 12.08 -1.28 -7.14
N THR A 166 11.56 -0.85 -8.29
CA THR A 166 10.34 -1.43 -8.88
C THR A 166 10.46 -2.96 -9.04
N ALA A 167 11.64 -3.48 -9.35
CA ALA A 167 11.90 -4.92 -9.44
C ALA A 167 11.74 -5.64 -8.09
N ALA A 168 12.18 -5.04 -6.98
CA ALA A 168 12.01 -5.61 -5.65
C ALA A 168 10.54 -5.65 -5.22
N ILE A 169 9.77 -4.61 -5.60
CA ILE A 169 8.33 -4.54 -5.30
C ILE A 169 7.56 -5.57 -6.13
N LYS A 170 7.82 -5.64 -7.45
CA LYS A 170 7.24 -6.68 -8.32
C LYS A 170 7.54 -8.09 -7.79
N ASN A 171 8.79 -8.36 -7.39
CA ASN A 171 9.18 -9.62 -6.74
C ASN A 171 8.30 -9.97 -5.53
N GLN A 172 8.08 -9.00 -4.65
CA GLN A 172 7.24 -9.21 -3.47
C GLN A 172 5.80 -9.53 -3.88
N LEU A 173 5.26 -8.79 -4.86
CA LEU A 173 3.87 -8.94 -5.32
C LEU A 173 3.60 -10.19 -6.17
N CYS A 174 4.62 -10.81 -6.76
CA CYS A 174 4.51 -12.14 -7.38
C CYS A 174 4.34 -13.26 -6.34
N GLY A 175 4.74 -13.02 -5.09
CA GLY A 175 4.67 -14.01 -4.02
C GLY A 175 3.25 -14.21 -3.45
N LYS A 176 3.16 -14.96 -2.34
CA LYS A 176 1.90 -15.18 -1.61
C LYS A 176 1.38 -13.89 -0.93
N TRP A 177 2.28 -12.99 -0.53
CA TRP A 177 1.90 -11.72 0.09
C TRP A 177 1.82 -10.58 -0.93
N ARG A 178 0.59 -10.23 -1.34
CA ARG A 178 0.32 -9.30 -2.45
C ARG A 178 -0.21 -7.92 -2.02
N SER A 179 0.03 -7.50 -0.79
CA SER A 179 -0.44 -6.22 -0.25
C SER A 179 0.70 -5.40 0.33
N VAL A 180 1.04 -4.28 -0.30
CA VAL A 180 2.20 -3.46 0.07
C VAL A 180 1.85 -1.98 0.15
N GLY A 181 2.65 -1.21 0.88
CA GLY A 181 2.61 0.24 0.93
C GLY A 181 3.97 0.80 0.57
N ILE A 182 4.01 1.82 -0.29
CA ILE A 182 5.20 2.67 -0.39
C ILE A 182 4.94 3.87 0.52
N MET A 183 5.55 3.82 1.72
CA MET A 183 5.34 4.79 2.80
C MET A 183 6.66 5.50 3.06
N SER A 184 6.69 6.82 2.89
CA SER A 184 7.92 7.59 3.03
C SER A 184 7.64 9.01 3.53
N ASP A 185 8.31 9.39 4.61
CA ASP A 185 8.37 10.74 5.16
C ASP A 185 9.42 11.64 4.46
N GLU A 186 10.24 11.04 3.60
CA GLU A 186 11.27 11.66 2.75
C GLU A 186 11.17 11.21 1.29
N ALA A 187 10.00 11.41 0.68
CA ALA A 187 9.71 10.90 -0.65
C ALA A 187 10.52 11.55 -1.78
N GLY A 188 11.40 12.53 -1.49
CA GLY A 188 12.36 13.04 -2.48
C GLY A 188 13.17 11.93 -3.15
N ILE A 189 13.62 10.97 -2.35
CA ILE A 189 14.37 9.79 -2.83
C ILE A 189 13.49 8.92 -3.73
N ILE A 190 12.20 8.78 -3.41
CA ILE A 190 11.24 8.00 -4.20
C ILE A 190 10.93 8.66 -5.56
N PHE A 191 10.86 10.00 -5.61
CA PHE A 191 10.64 10.77 -6.83
C PHE A 191 11.89 10.82 -7.73
N ASP A 192 13.07 10.93 -7.14
CA ASP A 192 14.36 10.95 -7.85
C ASP A 192 14.86 9.54 -8.18
N GLY A 193 14.42 8.54 -7.44
CA GLY A 193 14.85 7.15 -7.53
C GLY A 193 14.03 6.27 -8.47
N TYR A 194 14.20 4.95 -8.27
CA TYR A 194 13.69 3.91 -9.17
C TYR A 194 12.25 3.47 -8.89
N THR A 195 11.63 3.92 -7.80
CA THR A 195 10.30 3.44 -7.40
C THR A 195 9.20 4.06 -8.26
N LEU A 196 9.28 5.37 -8.54
CA LEU A 196 8.33 6.08 -9.41
C LEU A 196 8.85 6.26 -10.85
N SER A 197 9.88 5.52 -11.25
CA SER A 197 10.35 5.51 -12.65
C SER A 197 9.37 4.81 -13.59
N GLU A 198 8.59 3.84 -13.08
CA GLU A 198 7.60 3.08 -13.85
C GLU A 198 6.17 3.44 -13.44
N LEU A 199 5.73 4.68 -13.74
CA LEU A 199 4.36 5.13 -13.45
C LEU A 199 3.25 4.20 -14.00
N PRO A 200 3.38 3.56 -15.18
CA PRO A 200 2.38 2.60 -15.66
C PRO A 200 2.17 1.41 -14.69
N PHE A 201 3.24 0.91 -14.07
CA PHE A 201 3.13 -0.15 -13.06
C PHE A 201 2.35 0.33 -11.83
N ILE A 202 2.72 1.49 -11.29
CA ILE A 202 2.07 2.09 -10.12
C ILE A 202 0.57 2.35 -10.40
N ASN A 203 0.24 2.83 -11.60
CA ASN A 203 -1.14 3.05 -12.02
C ASN A 203 -1.95 1.74 -12.10
N LYS A 204 -1.36 0.65 -12.63
CA LYS A 204 -1.99 -0.67 -12.64
C LYS A 204 -2.27 -1.18 -11.22
N MET A 205 -1.35 -0.95 -10.28
CA MET A 205 -1.55 -1.35 -8.88
C MET A 205 -2.67 -0.55 -8.20
N TRP A 206 -2.83 0.73 -8.55
CA TRP A 206 -3.99 1.51 -8.10
C TRP A 206 -5.31 1.01 -8.70
N ASP A 207 -5.27 0.53 -9.95
CA ASP A 207 -6.43 -0.02 -10.65
C ASP A 207 -6.78 -1.45 -10.21
N GLY A 208 -5.82 -2.19 -9.63
CA GLY A 208 -5.96 -3.60 -9.28
C GLY A 208 -5.82 -4.52 -10.50
N SER A 209 -5.17 -4.03 -11.55
CA SER A 209 -5.01 -4.76 -12.81
C SER A 209 -3.93 -5.83 -12.72
N VAL A 210 -4.10 -6.89 -13.50
CA VAL A 210 -3.10 -7.94 -13.68
C VAL A 210 -1.89 -7.41 -14.45
N LEU A 211 -0.70 -7.85 -14.04
CA LEU A 211 0.56 -7.53 -14.72
C LEU A 211 1.41 -8.79 -14.85
N SER A 212 1.81 -9.09 -16.09
CA SER A 212 2.87 -10.07 -16.35
C SER A 212 4.25 -9.46 -16.10
N VAL A 213 5.13 -10.24 -15.48
CA VAL A 213 6.53 -9.93 -15.21
C VAL A 213 7.40 -10.99 -15.85
N ASP A 214 7.97 -10.64 -17.00
CA ASP A 214 8.98 -11.45 -17.68
C ASP A 214 10.37 -11.25 -17.08
N ARG A 215 11.10 -12.35 -16.94
CA ARG A 215 12.49 -12.34 -16.49
C ARG A 215 13.35 -13.24 -17.35
N LYS A 216 14.58 -12.80 -17.54
CA LYS A 216 15.58 -13.59 -18.25
C LYS A 216 15.88 -14.86 -17.44
N ASN A 217 15.61 -16.03 -18.03
CA ASN A 217 15.86 -17.37 -17.47
C ASN A 217 14.91 -17.82 -16.33
N GLU A 218 13.79 -17.14 -16.11
CA GLU A 218 12.74 -17.59 -15.18
C GLU A 218 11.41 -17.69 -15.94
N PRO A 219 10.50 -18.58 -15.52
CA PRO A 219 9.16 -18.60 -16.09
C PRO A 219 8.44 -17.27 -15.84
N GLU A 220 7.52 -16.92 -16.73
CA GLU A 220 6.64 -15.75 -16.59
C GLU A 220 5.92 -15.79 -15.23
N GLN A 221 5.91 -14.67 -14.53
CA GLN A 221 5.22 -14.51 -13.25
C GLN A 221 4.10 -13.49 -13.39
N MET A 222 2.97 -13.77 -12.74
CA MET A 222 1.80 -12.89 -12.78
C MET A 222 1.61 -12.20 -11.43
N ILE A 223 1.50 -10.88 -11.48
CA ILE A 223 1.02 -10.07 -10.37
C ILE A 223 -0.49 -9.93 -10.54
N GLU A 224 -1.21 -10.70 -9.75
CA GLU A 224 -2.67 -10.76 -9.73
C GLU A 224 -3.18 -10.32 -8.38
N ASN A 225 -4.35 -9.68 -8.37
CA ASN A 225 -5.04 -9.33 -7.13
C ASN A 225 -4.16 -8.60 -6.10
N ALA A 226 -3.21 -7.80 -6.58
CA ALA A 226 -2.28 -7.03 -5.77
C ALA A 226 -2.89 -5.74 -5.22
N ARG A 227 -2.37 -5.26 -4.10
CA ARG A 227 -2.81 -4.05 -3.41
C ARG A 227 -1.60 -3.18 -3.11
N MET A 228 -1.69 -1.90 -3.47
CA MET A 228 -0.60 -0.95 -3.25
C MET A 228 -1.15 0.37 -2.74
N THR A 229 -0.78 0.76 -1.53
CA THR A 229 -1.00 2.10 -0.99
C THR A 229 0.25 2.95 -1.22
N LEU A 230 0.08 4.23 -1.53
CA LEU A 230 1.18 5.20 -1.47
C LEU A 230 0.87 6.20 -0.38
N SER A 231 1.84 6.49 0.49
CA SER A 231 1.79 7.63 1.40
C SER A 231 3.14 8.31 1.40
N LEU A 232 3.22 9.39 0.63
CA LEU A 232 4.47 10.08 0.33
C LEU A 232 4.43 11.49 0.89
N MET A 233 5.38 11.84 1.74
CA MET A 233 5.61 13.21 2.18
C MET A 233 6.87 13.75 1.51
N VAL A 234 6.75 14.88 0.83
CA VAL A 234 7.87 15.47 0.06
C VAL A 234 7.96 16.96 0.33
N GLN A 235 9.18 17.49 0.26
CA GLN A 235 9.39 18.94 0.37
C GLN A 235 8.90 19.63 -0.92
N PRO A 236 8.28 20.82 -0.84
CA PRO A 236 7.78 21.51 -2.02
C PRO A 236 8.83 21.70 -3.12
N GLY A 237 10.03 22.17 -2.78
CA GLY A 237 11.10 22.36 -3.77
C GLY A 237 11.58 21.07 -4.46
N LEU A 238 11.53 19.91 -3.78
CA LEU A 238 11.83 18.61 -4.40
C LEU A 238 10.72 18.21 -5.37
N PHE A 239 9.47 18.44 -5.00
CA PHE A 239 8.32 18.18 -5.85
C PHE A 239 8.31 19.10 -7.09
N ASP A 240 8.63 20.38 -6.92
CA ASP A 240 8.72 21.34 -8.02
C ASP A 240 9.77 20.90 -9.05
N ARG A 241 10.96 20.48 -8.61
CA ARG A 241 12.00 19.89 -9.49
C ARG A 241 11.57 18.60 -10.19
N TYR A 242 10.73 17.79 -9.54
CA TYR A 242 10.14 16.62 -10.19
C TYR A 242 9.13 17.05 -11.26
N MET A 243 8.28 18.04 -10.96
CA MET A 243 7.29 18.56 -11.89
C MET A 243 7.93 19.20 -13.12
N GLU A 244 9.05 19.90 -12.97
CA GLU A 244 9.82 20.45 -14.09
C GLU A 244 10.36 19.35 -15.02
N ARG A 245 10.92 18.27 -14.46
CA ARG A 245 11.56 17.20 -15.25
C ARG A 245 10.60 16.15 -15.79
N LYS A 246 9.57 15.78 -15.01
CA LYS A 246 8.69 14.62 -15.27
C LYS A 246 7.20 14.94 -15.14
N GLY A 247 6.82 16.19 -14.89
CA GLY A 247 5.44 16.57 -14.60
C GLY A 247 4.45 16.32 -15.75
N SER A 248 4.86 16.51 -17.01
CA SER A 248 4.03 16.16 -18.18
C SER A 248 3.70 14.67 -18.18
N VAL A 249 4.73 13.81 -18.13
CA VAL A 249 4.58 12.35 -18.06
C VAL A 249 3.73 11.92 -16.86
N ALA A 250 3.92 12.54 -15.69
CA ALA A 250 3.15 12.24 -14.49
C ALA A 250 1.67 12.64 -14.58
N ARG A 251 1.37 13.73 -15.30
CA ARG A 251 -0.01 14.15 -15.62
C ARG A 251 -0.64 13.25 -16.67
N ASP A 252 0.04 13.05 -17.78
CA ASP A 252 -0.50 12.38 -18.98
C ASP A 252 -0.66 10.86 -18.77
N SER A 253 0.21 10.24 -17.97
CA SER A 253 0.01 8.86 -17.52
C SER A 253 -1.16 8.69 -16.55
N GLY A 254 -1.68 9.80 -15.99
CA GLY A 254 -2.74 9.81 -14.99
C GLY A 254 -2.27 9.43 -13.58
N PHE A 255 -0.96 9.42 -13.32
CA PHE A 255 -0.44 9.16 -11.96
C PHE A 255 -0.92 10.23 -10.98
N LEU A 256 -0.68 11.52 -11.29
CA LEU A 256 -1.09 12.62 -10.40
C LEU A 256 -2.60 12.71 -10.19
N ALA A 257 -3.39 12.26 -11.17
CA ALA A 257 -4.85 12.18 -11.04
C ALA A 257 -5.31 11.16 -9.98
N ARG A 258 -4.53 10.09 -9.77
CA ARG A 258 -4.78 9.04 -8.76
C ARG A 258 -4.34 9.45 -7.35
N CYS A 259 -3.47 10.46 -7.24
CA CYS A 259 -3.01 10.99 -5.96
C CYS A 259 -4.04 11.93 -5.30
N LEU A 260 -4.10 11.87 -3.97
CA LEU A 260 -4.68 12.85 -3.08
C LEU A 260 -3.55 13.77 -2.64
N ILE A 261 -3.41 14.90 -3.36
CA ILE A 261 -2.32 15.85 -3.16
C ILE A 261 -2.77 16.89 -2.13
N SER A 262 -1.95 17.14 -1.11
CA SER A 262 -2.19 18.20 -0.14
C SER A 262 -0.92 19.03 0.09
N LYS A 263 -1.09 20.32 0.39
CA LYS A 263 0.00 21.22 0.83
C LYS A 263 -0.47 21.96 2.08
N PRO A 264 -0.46 21.32 3.26
CA PRO A 264 -0.91 21.94 4.50
C PRO A 264 -0.12 23.22 4.82
N ALA A 265 -0.80 24.19 5.43
CA ALA A 265 -0.13 25.40 5.91
C ALA A 265 0.94 25.07 6.94
N THR A 266 2.05 25.80 6.89
CA THR A 266 3.14 25.65 7.85
C THR A 266 2.66 25.95 9.27
N THR A 267 3.15 25.13 10.21
CA THR A 267 2.99 25.38 11.64
C THR A 267 4.19 26.11 12.24
N GLN A 268 5.30 26.26 11.50
CA GLN A 268 6.49 26.92 12.02
C GLN A 268 6.18 28.36 12.47
N GLY A 269 6.77 28.78 13.60
CA GLY A 269 6.46 30.06 14.23
C GLY A 269 5.18 30.09 15.06
N LYS A 270 4.35 29.03 15.05
CA LYS A 270 3.09 28.95 15.84
C LYS A 270 3.09 27.82 16.89
N ARG A 271 4.15 27.01 16.95
CA ARG A 271 4.27 25.81 17.79
C ARG A 271 4.86 26.16 19.16
N PHE A 272 4.11 26.90 19.96
CA PHE A 272 4.55 27.27 21.32
C PHE A 272 4.43 26.08 22.27
N ILE A 273 5.45 25.86 23.10
CA ILE A 273 5.45 24.80 24.11
C ILE A 273 4.66 25.31 25.32
N ASN A 274 3.45 24.80 25.51
CA ASN A 274 2.54 25.20 26.59
C ASN A 274 2.42 24.13 27.71
N GLY A 275 3.34 23.16 27.75
CA GLY A 275 3.37 22.06 28.72
C GLY A 275 3.71 20.72 28.09
N ALA A 276 3.84 19.68 28.93
CA ALA A 276 3.98 18.31 28.45
C ALA A 276 2.62 17.82 27.93
N VAL A 277 2.60 17.32 26.70
CA VAL A 277 1.43 16.62 26.15
C VAL A 277 1.51 15.19 26.67
N ILE A 278 0.60 14.83 27.56
CA ILE A 278 0.45 13.44 28.02
C ILE A 278 -0.33 12.71 26.92
N PRO A 279 0.24 11.68 26.27
CA PRO A 279 -0.50 10.87 25.31
C PRO A 279 -1.75 10.29 25.98
N GLY A 280 -2.89 10.48 25.33
CA GLY A 280 -4.18 9.96 25.75
C GLY A 280 -4.39 8.51 25.29
N GLY A 281 -5.64 8.05 25.41
CA GLY A 281 -6.05 6.72 24.96
C GLY A 281 -6.36 6.61 23.47
N SER A 282 -6.51 7.72 22.74
CA SER A 282 -7.01 7.72 21.37
C SER A 282 -5.98 7.15 20.39
N LEU A 283 -4.71 7.52 20.55
CA LEU A 283 -3.61 6.90 19.78
C LEU A 283 -3.47 5.41 20.08
N THR A 284 -3.65 5.00 21.33
CA THR A 284 -3.62 3.59 21.71
C THR A 284 -4.74 2.82 21.01
N ALA A 285 -5.98 3.31 21.07
CA ALA A 285 -7.13 2.70 20.39
C ALA A 285 -6.92 2.62 18.86
N PHE A 286 -6.37 3.68 18.25
CA PHE A 286 -6.01 3.67 16.83
C PHE A 286 -4.95 2.63 16.49
N HIS A 287 -3.90 2.49 17.32
CA HIS A 287 -2.86 1.48 17.16
C HIS A 287 -3.38 0.06 17.32
N GLU A 288 -4.24 -0.19 18.30
CA GLU A 288 -4.88 -1.48 18.52
C GLU A 288 -5.71 -1.87 17.29
N ARG A 289 -6.50 -0.92 16.76
CA ARG A 289 -7.29 -1.15 15.55
C ARG A 289 -6.45 -1.40 14.30
N LEU A 290 -5.36 -0.64 14.11
CA LEU A 290 -4.41 -0.91 13.02
C LEU A 290 -3.86 -2.33 13.11
N MET A 291 -3.50 -2.77 14.31
CA MET A 291 -2.90 -4.09 14.53
C MET A 291 -3.88 -5.23 14.39
N GLU A 292 -5.12 -5.04 14.82
CA GLU A 292 -6.21 -6.00 14.59
C GLU A 292 -6.38 -6.28 13.09
N LEU A 293 -6.53 -5.23 12.28
CA LEU A 293 -6.70 -5.36 10.83
C LEU A 293 -5.44 -5.91 10.15
N ALA A 294 -4.25 -5.45 10.55
CA ALA A 294 -3.00 -5.96 9.99
C ALA A 294 -2.82 -7.46 10.26
N ARG A 295 -3.11 -7.93 11.47
CA ARG A 295 -3.01 -9.37 11.83
C ARG A 295 -4.07 -10.20 11.13
N GLY A 296 -5.32 -9.74 11.12
CA GLY A 296 -6.40 -10.40 10.38
C GLY A 296 -6.08 -10.53 8.88
N SER A 297 -5.36 -9.56 8.32
CA SER A 297 -4.94 -9.61 6.91
C SER A 297 -3.86 -10.67 6.62
N ILE A 298 -3.02 -11.00 7.60
CA ILE A 298 -2.02 -12.07 7.50
C ILE A 298 -2.71 -13.42 7.63
N GLU A 299 -3.62 -13.56 8.60
CA GLU A 299 -4.36 -14.80 8.85
C GLU A 299 -5.17 -15.23 7.63
N LYS A 300 -5.80 -14.27 6.95
CA LYS A 300 -6.55 -14.50 5.70
C LYS A 300 -5.68 -14.61 4.44
N SER A 301 -4.37 -14.38 4.51
CA SER A 301 -3.52 -14.30 3.32
C SER A 301 -3.38 -15.60 2.53
N SER A 302 -3.79 -16.74 3.12
CA SER A 302 -3.93 -18.02 2.41
C SER A 302 -5.15 -18.08 1.49
N GLU A 303 -6.11 -17.17 1.66
CA GLU A 303 -7.33 -17.04 0.86
C GLU A 303 -7.16 -15.87 -0.11
N ASP A 304 -7.35 -16.09 -1.42
CA ASP A 304 -7.25 -15.02 -2.43
C ASP A 304 -8.52 -14.16 -2.50
N GLU A 305 -9.49 -14.42 -1.61
CA GLU A 305 -10.78 -13.75 -1.60
C GLU A 305 -10.81 -12.58 -0.60
N ARG A 306 -11.24 -11.41 -1.07
CA ARG A 306 -11.46 -10.21 -0.25
C ARG A 306 -12.94 -9.91 -0.13
N TYR A 307 -13.33 -9.38 1.03
CA TYR A 307 -14.70 -8.97 1.25
C TYR A 307 -15.06 -7.79 0.34
N CYS A 308 -16.14 -7.91 -0.41
CA CYS A 308 -16.56 -6.87 -1.33
C CYS A 308 -17.60 -5.97 -0.66
N LEU A 309 -17.27 -4.70 -0.44
CA LEU A 309 -18.20 -3.70 0.08
C LEU A 309 -19.14 -3.23 -1.01
N HIS A 310 -20.42 -3.11 -0.67
CA HIS A 310 -21.46 -2.56 -1.53
C HIS A 310 -22.04 -1.30 -0.91
N PHE A 311 -22.48 -0.37 -1.74
CA PHE A 311 -23.20 0.82 -1.26
C PHE A 311 -24.59 0.42 -0.76
N SER A 312 -25.05 1.09 0.29
CA SER A 312 -26.48 1.12 0.59
C SER A 312 -27.23 1.83 -0.55
N PRO A 313 -28.55 1.63 -0.68
CA PRO A 313 -29.35 2.33 -1.69
C PRO A 313 -29.18 3.86 -1.63
N GLU A 314 -29.10 4.43 -0.42
CA GLU A 314 -28.91 5.86 -0.18
C GLU A 314 -27.54 6.33 -0.63
N ALA A 315 -26.47 5.61 -0.26
CA ALA A 315 -25.11 5.92 -0.66
C ALA A 315 -24.93 5.81 -2.19
N GLN A 316 -25.58 4.83 -2.82
CA GLN A 316 -25.55 4.67 -4.27
C GLN A 316 -26.24 5.85 -4.98
N LYS A 317 -27.37 6.34 -4.45
CA LYS A 317 -28.05 7.52 -4.99
C LYS A 317 -27.16 8.77 -4.93
N ILE A 318 -26.57 9.05 -3.76
CA ILE A 318 -25.64 10.18 -3.58
C ILE A 318 -24.44 10.06 -4.52
N PHE A 319 -23.89 8.85 -4.67
CA PHE A 319 -22.77 8.60 -5.58
C PHE A 319 -23.14 8.91 -7.03
N ILE A 320 -24.32 8.49 -7.52
CA ILE A 320 -24.77 8.73 -8.89
C ILE A 320 -25.01 10.22 -9.12
N GLU A 321 -25.68 10.91 -8.19
CA GLU A 321 -25.92 12.36 -8.27
C GLU A 321 -24.60 13.13 -8.33
N HIS A 322 -23.66 12.82 -7.43
CA HIS A 322 -22.34 13.46 -7.43
C HIS A 322 -21.54 13.15 -8.69
N TYR A 323 -21.61 11.91 -9.19
CA TYR A 323 -20.95 11.51 -10.43
C TYR A 323 -21.44 12.36 -11.61
N ASN A 324 -22.75 12.50 -11.77
CA ASN A 324 -23.35 13.20 -12.91
C ASN A 324 -23.04 14.71 -12.88
N VAL A 325 -23.00 15.33 -11.69
CA VAL A 325 -22.58 16.74 -11.54
C VAL A 325 -21.14 16.92 -12.02
N LEU A 326 -20.23 16.05 -11.56
CA LEU A 326 -18.82 16.13 -11.99
C LEU A 326 -18.65 15.86 -13.49
N GLU A 327 -19.42 14.94 -14.06
CA GLU A 327 -19.37 14.65 -15.50
C GLU A 327 -19.86 15.84 -16.34
N GLN A 328 -20.90 16.54 -15.89
CA GLN A 328 -21.38 17.77 -16.53
C GLN A 328 -20.30 18.87 -16.50
N ASP A 329 -19.64 19.04 -15.35
CA ASP A 329 -18.58 20.03 -15.17
C ASP A 329 -17.32 19.75 -16.01
N LEU A 330 -17.18 18.52 -16.52
CA LEU A 330 -16.09 18.10 -17.39
C LEU A 330 -16.27 18.41 -18.87
N SER A 331 -17.47 18.84 -19.25
CA SER A 331 -17.77 19.28 -20.62
C SER A 331 -16.77 20.33 -21.12
N PRO A 332 -16.56 20.50 -22.44
CA PRO A 332 -15.57 21.44 -22.96
C PRO A 332 -15.66 22.87 -22.41
N SER A 333 -16.87 23.35 -22.15
CA SER A 333 -17.17 24.66 -21.56
C SER A 333 -17.42 24.62 -20.04
N GLY A 334 -17.34 23.46 -19.41
CA GLY A 334 -17.58 23.29 -17.99
C GLY A 334 -16.44 23.82 -17.11
N PRO A 335 -16.72 24.17 -15.84
CA PRO A 335 -15.75 24.78 -14.94
C PRO A 335 -14.56 23.88 -14.61
N LEU A 336 -14.70 22.56 -14.76
CA LEU A 336 -13.66 21.58 -14.47
C LEU A 336 -12.97 21.00 -15.71
N SER A 337 -13.27 21.53 -16.91
CA SER A 337 -12.63 21.16 -18.18
C SER A 337 -11.09 21.18 -18.15
N PRO A 338 -10.40 22.13 -17.47
CA PRO A 338 -8.94 22.10 -17.35
C PRO A 338 -8.37 20.97 -16.49
N PHE A 339 -9.22 20.33 -15.66
CA PHE A 339 -8.81 19.36 -14.64
C PHE A 339 -9.31 17.93 -14.92
N ARG A 340 -9.63 17.62 -16.19
CA ARG A 340 -10.28 16.36 -16.60
C ARG A 340 -9.69 15.09 -16.02
N GLY A 341 -8.36 14.98 -16.09
CA GLY A 341 -7.64 13.84 -15.54
C GLY A 341 -7.94 13.63 -14.06
N HIS A 342 -7.87 14.69 -13.25
CA HIS A 342 -8.06 14.59 -11.80
C HIS A 342 -9.51 14.29 -11.42
N VAL A 343 -10.47 14.95 -12.07
CA VAL A 343 -11.90 14.83 -11.76
C VAL A 343 -12.44 13.46 -12.15
N SER A 344 -12.03 12.91 -13.30
CA SER A 344 -12.44 11.55 -13.72
C SER A 344 -12.01 10.45 -12.74
N LYS A 345 -10.97 10.68 -11.93
CA LYS A 345 -10.52 9.76 -10.86
C LYS A 345 -11.09 10.11 -9.49
N LYS A 346 -11.70 11.29 -9.30
CA LYS A 346 -12.20 11.79 -8.02
C LYS A 346 -13.24 10.85 -7.41
N ASN A 347 -14.21 10.41 -8.19
CA ASN A 347 -15.26 9.49 -7.73
C ASN A 347 -14.69 8.17 -7.22
N ARG A 348 -13.70 7.59 -7.93
CA ARG A 348 -12.99 6.39 -7.46
C ARG A 348 -12.26 6.65 -6.15
N LYS A 349 -11.51 7.75 -6.04
CA LYS A 349 -10.82 8.12 -4.80
C LYS A 349 -11.80 8.28 -3.63
N HIS A 350 -12.96 8.89 -3.87
CA HIS A 350 -14.01 9.04 -2.86
C HIS A 350 -14.53 7.68 -2.37
N CYS A 351 -14.90 6.77 -3.28
CA CYS A 351 -15.34 5.42 -2.89
C CYS A 351 -14.29 4.68 -2.08
N LYS A 352 -13.03 4.73 -2.52
CA LYS A 352 -11.91 4.09 -1.83
C LYS A 352 -11.72 4.67 -0.42
N ASN A 353 -11.72 6.00 -0.28
CA ASN A 353 -11.65 6.70 1.01
C ASN A 353 -12.77 6.27 1.95
N CYS A 354 -14.04 6.33 1.50
CA CYS A 354 -15.18 5.94 2.31
C CYS A 354 -15.10 4.47 2.74
N SER A 355 -14.63 3.58 1.86
CA SER A 355 -14.49 2.15 2.15
C SER A 355 -13.49 1.87 3.26
N VAL A 356 -12.28 2.45 3.17
CA VAL A 356 -11.25 2.23 4.21
C VAL A 356 -11.65 2.88 5.54
N ILE A 357 -12.29 4.05 5.49
CA ILE A 357 -12.78 4.74 6.69
C ILE A 357 -13.90 3.93 7.36
N SER A 358 -14.86 3.42 6.58
CA SER A 358 -15.98 2.62 7.08
C SER A 358 -15.50 1.35 7.78
N VAL A 359 -14.57 0.61 7.17
CA VAL A 359 -14.05 -0.63 7.75
C VAL A 359 -13.21 -0.36 8.98
N PHE A 360 -12.36 0.66 8.95
CA PHE A 360 -11.55 1.00 10.10
C PHE A 360 -12.39 1.39 11.32
N GLN A 361 -13.53 2.05 11.12
CA GLN A 361 -14.40 2.51 12.19
C GLN A 361 -15.42 1.47 12.69
N LEU A 362 -15.94 0.61 11.81
CA LEU A 362 -17.14 -0.21 12.10
C LEU A 362 -16.88 -1.71 12.23
N TRP A 363 -15.81 -2.22 11.64
CA TRP A 363 -15.46 -3.65 11.73
C TRP A 363 -14.59 -3.91 12.95
#